data_AF-A0A7W1JIS1-F1
#
_entry.id   AF-A0A7W1JIS1-F1
#
_cell.length_a   1.000
_cell.length_b   1.000
_cell.length_c   1.000
_cell.angle_alpha   90.00
_cell.angle_beta   90.00
_cell.angle_gamma   90.00
#
_symmetry.space_group_name_H-M   'P 1'
#
loop_
_entity.id
_entity.type
_entity.pdbx_description
1 polymer ?
#
loop_
_entity_poly.entity_id
_entity_poly.type
_entity_poly.pdbx_seq_one_letter_code
_entity_poly.pdbx_strand_id
1 'polypeptide(L)' 'MNTTDAPARLPDPHVQPALNLWPTTGRLLGLSRQSTYDAAARGDIPTIRIGRRILVPTAALARLLCIDDDPAA' A
#
# COMPACT_ATOMS: atom_id res chain seq x y z
N MET A 1 -10.81 -0.15 25.90
CA MET A 1 -9.96 -1.28 25.43
C MET A 1 -10.39 -1.49 23.98
N ASN A 2 -9.72 -0.92 22.96
CA ASN A 2 -8.35 -1.24 22.52
C ASN A 2 -7.56 0.03 22.17
N THR A 3 -6.40 0.18 22.81
CA THR A 3 -5.34 1.13 22.48
C THR A 3 -4.58 0.60 21.28
N THR A 4 -4.76 1.16 20.07
CA THR A 4 -3.83 1.21 18.89
C THR A 4 -4.64 1.70 17.68
N ASP A 5 -4.90 3.00 17.59
CA ASP A 5 -5.16 3.66 16.31
C ASP A 5 -3.94 4.55 16.03
N ALA A 6 -2.80 3.88 15.82
CA ALA A 6 -1.74 4.54 15.09
C ALA A 6 -2.25 4.59 13.65
N PRO A 7 -2.36 5.78 13.02
CA PRO A 7 -2.80 5.86 11.62
C PRO A 7 -1.93 4.88 10.84
N ALA A 8 -2.56 3.97 10.11
CA ALA A 8 -1.91 2.79 9.54
C ALA A 8 -0.69 3.23 8.72
N ARG A 9 0.49 3.19 9.36
CA ARG A 9 1.71 3.76 8.81
C ARG A 9 2.14 2.85 7.66
N LEU A 10 2.46 3.46 6.54
CA LEU A 10 3.04 2.71 5.44
C LEU A 10 4.33 2.03 5.95
N PRO A 11 4.50 0.72 5.73
CA PRO A 11 5.73 0.05 6.13
C PRO A 11 6.95 0.68 5.48
N ASP A 12 8.10 0.61 6.14
CA ASP A 12 9.36 1.07 5.54
C ASP A 12 9.63 0.27 4.24
N PRO A 13 9.82 0.95 3.09
CA PRO A 13 10.08 0.29 1.82
C PRO A 13 11.38 -0.52 1.80
N HIS A 14 12.36 -0.23 2.66
CA HIS A 14 13.60 -1.00 2.78
C HIS A 14 13.41 -2.31 3.55
N VAL A 15 12.47 -2.37 4.49
CA VAL A 15 12.16 -3.56 5.29
C VAL A 15 11.10 -4.43 4.62
N GLN A 16 10.06 -3.79 4.05
CA GLN A 16 8.98 -4.46 3.34
C GLN A 16 8.76 -3.79 1.98
N PRO A 17 9.46 -4.24 0.93
CA PRO A 17 9.48 -3.56 -0.36
C PRO A 17 8.16 -3.70 -1.14
N ALA A 18 7.34 -4.69 -0.81
CA ALA A 18 6.08 -4.93 -1.48
C ALA A 18 4.97 -5.36 -0.50
N LEU A 19 3.77 -4.83 -0.74
CA LEU A 19 2.54 -5.15 -0.03
C LEU A 19 1.63 -5.98 -0.91
N ASN A 20 0.77 -6.78 -0.31
CA ASN A 20 -0.32 -7.42 -1.05
C ASN A 20 -1.41 -6.39 -1.35
N LEU A 21 -1.94 -6.40 -2.58
CA LEU A 21 -3.03 -5.50 -2.98
C LEU A 21 -4.23 -5.58 -2.02
N TRP A 22 -4.65 -6.80 -1.68
CA TRP A 22 -5.66 -7.06 -0.65
C TRP A 22 -5.12 -8.10 0.35
N PRO A 23 -5.42 -7.96 1.65
CA PRO A 23 -6.18 -6.88 2.29
C PRO A 23 -5.36 -5.67 2.74
N THR A 24 -4.03 -5.71 2.60
CA THR A 24 -3.14 -4.71 3.19
C THR A 24 -3.30 -3.33 2.53
N THR A 25 -3.04 -3.19 1.23
CA THR A 25 -3.14 -1.88 0.55
C THR A 25 -4.54 -1.30 0.58
N GLY A 26 -5.57 -2.13 0.35
CA GLY A 26 -6.97 -1.68 0.42
C GLY A 26 -7.33 -1.07 1.78
N ARG A 27 -6.91 -1.69 2.89
CA ARG A 27 -7.13 -1.14 4.23
C ARG A 27 -6.32 0.12 4.50
N LEU A 28 -5.07 0.20 4.04
CA LEU A 28 -4.25 1.40 4.15
C LEU A 28 -4.87 2.60 3.43
N LEU A 29 -5.49 2.37 2.27
CA LEU A 29 -6.13 3.41 1.46
C LEU A 29 -7.60 3.67 1.85
N GLY A 30 -8.15 2.95 2.85
CA GLY A 30 -9.56 3.06 3.22
C GLY A 30 -10.53 2.58 2.14
N LEU A 31 -10.09 1.71 1.23
CA LEU A 31 -10.88 1.20 0.11
C LEU A 31 -11.54 -0.13 0.43
N SER A 32 -12.74 -0.33 -0.13
CA SER A 32 -13.37 -1.65 -0.16
C SER A 32 -12.54 -2.63 -1.00
N ARG A 33 -12.75 -3.94 -0.83
CA ARG A 33 -12.09 -4.95 -1.65
C ARG A 33 -12.29 -4.70 -3.14
N GLN A 34 -13.53 -4.45 -3.55
CA GLN A 34 -13.86 -4.22 -4.96
C GLN A 34 -13.16 -2.97 -5.50
N SER A 35 -13.29 -1.85 -4.78
CA SER A 35 -12.64 -0.59 -5.14
C SER A 35 -11.12 -0.71 -5.23
N THR A 36 -10.50 -1.55 -4.38
CA THR A 36 -9.05 -1.82 -4.42
C THR A 36 -8.64 -2.53 -5.71
N TYR A 37 -9.36 -3.56 -6.13
CA TYR A 37 -9.08 -4.26 -7.39
C TYR A 37 -9.39 -3.40 -8.60
N ASP A 38 -10.46 -2.60 -8.56
CA ASP A 38 -10.81 -1.67 -9.64
C ASP A 38 -9.74 -0.59 -9.82
N ALA A 39 -9.27 0.00 -8.72
CA ALA A 39 -8.17 0.98 -8.73
C ALA A 39 -6.86 0.38 -9.23
N ALA A 40 -6.55 -0.87 -8.88
CA ALA A 40 -5.42 -1.60 -9.44
C ALA A 40 -5.57 -1.86 -10.95
N ALA A 41 -6.77 -2.20 -11.42
CA ALA A 41 -7.05 -2.43 -12.83
C ALA A 41 -6.97 -1.14 -13.66
N ARG A 42 -7.35 0.01 -13.07
CA ARG A 42 -7.23 1.34 -13.68
C ARG A 42 -5.79 1.88 -13.69
N GLY A 43 -4.93 1.34 -12.84
CA GLY A 43 -3.57 1.84 -12.65
C GLY A 43 -3.46 2.98 -11.63
N ASP A 44 -4.55 3.31 -10.93
CA ASP A 44 -4.56 4.30 -9.84
C ASP A 44 -3.67 3.83 -8.67
N ILE A 45 -3.59 2.51 -8.45
CA ILE A 45 -2.67 1.90 -7.49
C ILE A 45 -1.49 1.31 -8.26
N PRO A 46 -0.24 1.67 -7.91
CA PRO A 46 0.94 1.09 -8.55
C PRO A 46 1.00 -0.40 -8.21
N THR A 47 0.90 -1.26 -9.23
CA THR A 47 0.92 -2.71 -9.04
C THR A 47 1.96 -3.39 -9.90
N ILE A 48 2.56 -4.45 -9.37
CA ILE A 48 3.42 -5.40 -10.08
C ILE A 48 2.75 -6.76 -9.99
N ARG A 49 2.56 -7.39 -11.15
CA ARG A 49 1.96 -8.72 -11.23
C ARG A 49 3.04 -9.78 -11.43
N ILE A 50 3.19 -10.67 -10.46
CA ILE A 50 4.15 -11.77 -10.48
C ILE A 50 3.37 -13.07 -10.52
N GLY A 51 3.24 -13.65 -11.73
CA GLY A 51 2.39 -14.80 -11.99
C GLY A 51 0.93 -14.51 -11.61
N ARG A 52 0.44 -15.19 -10.58
CA ARG A 52 -0.93 -15.04 -10.04
C ARG A 52 -1.06 -14.01 -8.92
N ARG A 53 0.05 -13.48 -8.41
CA ARG A 53 0.07 -12.52 -7.30
C ARG A 53 0.07 -11.10 -7.82
N ILE A 54 -0.67 -10.22 -7.15
CA ILE A 54 -0.65 -8.77 -7.38
C ILE A 54 -0.04 -8.13 -6.15
N LEU A 55 1.12 -7.51 -6.35
CA LEU A 55 1.89 -6.81 -5.32
C LEU A 55 1.85 -5.31 -5.59
N VAL A 56 1.91 -4.53 -4.53
CA VAL A 56 1.96 -3.07 -4.55
C VAL A 56 3.33 -2.67 -4.01
N PRO A 57 4.21 -2.05 -4.82
CA PRO A 57 5.50 -1.59 -4.34
C PRO A 57 5.32 -0.49 -3.31
N THR A 58 5.86 -0.70 -2.11
CA THR A 58 5.69 0.22 -0.99
C THR A 58 6.26 1.60 -1.32
N ALA A 59 7.45 1.66 -1.94
CA ALA A 59 8.07 2.92 -2.35
C ALA A 59 7.25 3.70 -3.40
N ALA A 60 6.62 3.00 -4.35
CA ALA A 60 5.79 3.65 -5.36
C ALA A 60 4.48 4.18 -4.76
N LEU A 61 3.91 3.42 -3.81
CA LEU A 61 2.74 3.87 -3.06
C LEU A 61 3.06 5.08 -2.18
N ALA A 62 4.21 5.09 -1.52
CA ALA A 62 4.69 6.20 -0.68
C ALA A 62 4.78 7.51 -1.49
N ARG A 63 5.42 7.44 -2.66
CA ARG A 63 5.55 8.58 -3.60
C ARG A 63 4.22 9.10 -4.10
N LEU A 64 3.26 8.22 -4.40
CA LEU A 64 1.91 8.62 -4.84
C LEU A 64 1.21 9.43 -3.75
N LEU A 65 1.36 9.03 -2.50
CA LEU A 65 0.76 9.69 -1.34
C LEU A 65 1.55 10.92 -0.86
N CYS A 66 2.66 11.28 -1.54
CA CYS A 66 3.62 12.29 -1.08
C CYS A 66 4.09 12.05 0.36
N ILE A 67 4.14 10.78 0.77
CA ILE A 67 4.72 10.35 2.04
C ILE A 67 6.13 9.90 1.68
N ASP A 68 7.04 10.85 1.57
CA ASP A 68 8.46 10.53 1.57
C ASP A 68 8.82 10.19 3.02
N ASP A 69 8.91 8.88 3.31
CA ASP A 69 9.54 8.43 4.55
C ASP A 69 11.03 8.69 4.36
N ASP A 70 11.47 9.88 4.75
CA ASP A 70 12.87 10.15 5.01
C ASP A 70 13.13 9.65 6.43
N PRO A 71 13.70 8.45 6.64
CA PRO A 71 14.04 7.99 7.97
C PRO A 71 15.19 8.80 8.59
N ALA A 72 15.70 9.83 7.90
CA ALA A 72 16.88 10.60 8.27
C ALA A 72 16.75 12.13 8.11
N ALA A 73 15.55 12.71 8.03
CA ALA A 73 15.34 14.17 8.05
C ALA A 73 14.99 14.70 9.46
#